data_AF-A0A0V8HWU8-F1
#
_entry.id   AF-A0A0V8HWU8-F1
#
_cell.length_a   1.000
_cell.length_b   1.000
_cell.length_c   1.000
_cell.angle_alpha   90.00
_cell.angle_beta   90.00
_cell.angle_gamma   90.00
#
_symmetry.space_group_name_H-M   'P 1'
#
loop_
_entity.id
_entity.type
_entity.pdbx_description
1 polymer ?
#
loop_
_entity_poly.entity_id
_entity_poly.type
_entity_poly.pdbx_seq_one_letter_code
_entity_poly.pdbx_strand_id
1 'polypeptide(L)'
;MAIIRTYRLDEKNVLHFREAWFQQFEDEEVGQFVINHGSVGHMSTTSDVQDVNNDRADELFAGFLQACSDEGYAEIQDEDQSWVIVQYSLKSATGTERDRYLEKKAKEALTGHLAWRGLGTVESSDFAPRKLNIRILTPAPKLAVAAIKTCIREAKLDFTKMSIGTADYATPGKIKSVHPMPPKPMTLD
;
A
#
# COMPACT_ATOMS: atom_id res chain seq x y z
N MET A 1 6.50 13.26 7.83
CA MET A 1 5.64 12.17 8.35
C MET A 1 6.54 10.97 8.63
N ALA A 2 6.49 10.43 9.83
CA ALA A 2 7.15 9.19 10.22
C ALA A 2 6.10 8.09 10.38
N ILE A 3 6.42 6.85 10.02
CA ILE A 3 5.49 5.71 10.07
C ILE A 3 6.24 4.42 10.42
N ILE A 4 5.64 3.60 11.26
CA ILE A 4 6.11 2.25 11.62
C ILE A 4 4.93 1.31 11.39
N ARG A 5 5.17 0.20 10.68
CA ARG A 5 4.14 -0.82 10.45
C ARG A 5 4.70 -2.20 10.75
N THR A 6 4.03 -2.90 11.65
CA THR A 6 4.40 -4.24 12.11
C THR A 6 3.28 -5.24 11.84
N TYR A 7 3.65 -6.51 11.78
CA TYR A 7 2.79 -7.61 11.40
C TYR A 7 2.97 -8.81 12.31
N ARG A 8 1.90 -9.60 12.45
CA ARG A 8 1.93 -10.86 13.19
C ARG A 8 0.89 -11.83 12.62
N LEU A 9 1.27 -13.10 12.49
CA LEU A 9 0.31 -14.18 12.25
C LEU A 9 -0.27 -14.65 13.58
N ASP A 10 -1.59 -14.76 13.64
CA ASP A 10 -2.25 -15.42 14.78
C ASP A 10 -2.24 -16.95 14.64
N GLU A 11 -2.78 -17.64 15.63
CA GLU A 11 -2.87 -19.11 15.70
C GLU A 11 -3.68 -19.74 14.54
N LYS A 12 -4.48 -18.94 13.83
CA LYS A 12 -5.29 -19.36 12.68
C LYS A 12 -4.63 -18.98 11.34
N ASN A 13 -3.37 -18.53 11.36
CA ASN A 13 -2.65 -17.99 10.21
C ASN A 13 -3.33 -16.77 9.57
N VAL A 14 -4.09 -15.99 10.35
CA VAL A 14 -4.57 -14.68 9.90
C VAL A 14 -3.48 -13.65 10.18
N LEU A 15 -3.11 -12.91 9.16
CA LEU A 15 -2.14 -11.82 9.28
C LEU A 15 -2.83 -10.59 9.86
N HIS A 16 -2.30 -10.06 10.95
CA HIS A 16 -2.71 -8.81 11.56
C HIS A 16 -1.61 -7.77 11.39
N PHE A 17 -2.00 -6.50 11.37
CA PHE A 17 -1.06 -5.38 11.35
C PHE A 17 -1.34 -4.43 12.51
N ARG A 18 -0.27 -3.74 12.92
CA ARG A 18 -0.31 -2.55 13.75
C ARG A 18 0.54 -1.49 13.09
N GLU A 19 0.08 -0.26 13.14
CA GLU A 19 0.73 0.88 12.53
C GLU A 19 0.67 2.05 13.50
N ALA A 20 1.80 2.73 13.64
CA ALA A 20 1.85 4.04 14.24
C ALA A 20 2.38 5.02 13.20
N TRP A 21 1.84 6.23 13.16
CA TRP A 21 2.44 7.32 12.42
C TRP A 21 2.45 8.60 13.25
N PHE A 22 3.26 9.54 12.78
CA PHE A 22 3.29 10.91 13.26
C PHE A 22 3.35 11.88 12.08
N GLN A 23 2.45 12.87 12.09
CA GLN A 23 2.42 13.95 11.13
C GLN A 23 2.43 15.30 11.84
N GLN A 24 3.54 16.02 11.69
CA GLN A 24 3.62 17.45 12.00
C GLN A 24 2.88 18.23 10.90
N PHE A 25 2.00 19.16 11.30
CA PHE A 25 1.39 20.10 10.38
C PHE A 25 2.24 21.37 10.29
N GLU A 26 2.31 21.96 9.09
CA GLU A 26 2.98 23.24 8.89
C GLU A 26 2.26 24.31 9.72
N ASP A 27 3.04 25.18 10.37
CA ASP A 27 2.56 26.26 11.26
C ASP A 27 1.96 25.85 12.62
N GLU A 28 2.00 24.57 13.00
CA GLU A 28 1.58 24.10 14.33
C GLU A 28 2.78 23.70 15.21
N GLU A 29 2.71 23.97 16.52
CA GLU A 29 3.74 23.56 17.49
C GLU A 29 3.67 22.07 17.86
N VAL A 30 2.53 21.43 17.58
CA VAL A 30 2.26 20.01 17.80
C VAL A 30 1.83 19.35 16.49
N GLY A 31 2.10 18.05 16.36
CA GLY A 31 1.59 17.20 15.30
C GLY A 31 0.66 16.13 15.85
N GLN A 32 0.06 15.35 14.96
CA GLN A 32 -0.81 14.26 15.36
C GLN A 32 -0.05 12.92 15.34
N PHE A 33 -0.14 12.17 16.44
CA PHE A 33 0.31 10.79 16.55
C PHE A 33 -0.91 9.86 16.61
N VAL A 34 -0.89 8.79 15.82
CA VAL A 34 -2.01 7.84 15.75
C VAL A 34 -1.55 6.41 15.67
N ILE A 35 -2.35 5.54 16.29
CA ILE A 35 -2.21 4.10 16.22
C ILE A 35 -3.42 3.49 15.51
N ASN A 36 -3.14 2.73 14.45
CA ASN A 36 -4.11 1.95 13.69
C ASN A 36 -3.77 0.46 13.78
N HIS A 37 -4.79 -0.39 13.85
CA HIS A 37 -4.57 -1.84 13.86
C HIS A 37 -5.75 -2.61 13.26
N GLY A 38 -5.50 -3.85 12.86
CA GLY A 38 -6.55 -4.73 12.36
C GLY A 38 -6.03 -5.98 11.68
N SER A 39 -6.95 -6.81 11.18
CA SER A 39 -6.62 -7.93 10.30
C SER A 39 -6.32 -7.42 8.90
N VAL A 40 -5.24 -7.89 8.30
CA VAL A 40 -4.80 -7.47 6.96
C VAL A 40 -5.89 -7.77 5.93
N GLY A 41 -6.19 -6.79 5.10
CA GLY A 41 -7.26 -6.84 4.09
C GLY A 41 -8.63 -6.33 4.59
N HIS A 42 -8.79 -6.09 5.89
CA HIS A 42 -10.00 -5.51 6.48
C HIS A 42 -9.76 -4.06 6.91
N MET A 43 -10.84 -3.28 7.00
CA MET A 43 -10.75 -1.92 7.52
C MET A 43 -10.21 -1.95 8.96
N SER A 44 -9.17 -1.18 9.22
CA SER A 44 -8.59 -1.05 10.56
C SER A 44 -9.48 -0.25 11.50
N THR A 45 -9.12 -0.33 12.78
CA THR A 45 -9.64 0.53 13.84
C THR A 45 -8.51 1.44 14.31
N THR A 46 -8.85 2.72 14.48
CA THR A 46 -7.99 3.70 15.14
C THR A 46 -8.21 3.58 16.64
N SER A 47 -7.16 3.22 17.38
CA SER A 47 -7.24 3.02 18.83
C SER A 47 -6.84 4.25 19.63
N ASP A 48 -6.00 5.12 19.06
CA ASP A 48 -5.45 6.27 19.76
C ASP A 48 -5.12 7.41 18.81
N VAL A 49 -5.36 8.65 19.25
CA VAL A 49 -5.06 9.90 18.56
C VAL A 49 -4.61 10.92 19.60
N GLN A 50 -3.38 11.41 19.48
CA GLN A 50 -2.80 12.38 20.42
C GLN A 50 -2.12 13.51 19.68
N ASP A 51 -2.32 14.75 20.13
CA ASP A 51 -1.56 15.91 19.67
C ASP A 51 -0.29 16.04 20.52
N VAL A 52 0.87 15.89 19.88
CA VAL A 52 2.17 15.79 20.56
C VAL A 52 3.25 16.54 19.78
N ASN A 53 4.29 16.99 20.47
CA ASN A 53 5.49 17.49 19.80
C ASN A 53 6.39 16.33 19.31
N ASN A 54 7.47 16.66 18.59
CA ASN A 54 8.40 15.68 18.04
C ASN A 54 9.05 14.79 19.12
N ASP A 55 9.54 15.38 20.22
CA ASP A 55 10.18 14.62 21.30
C ASP A 55 9.22 13.58 21.91
N ARG A 56 7.96 13.97 22.14
CA ARG A 56 6.94 13.07 22.66
C ARG A 56 6.52 12.02 21.63
N ALA A 57 6.50 12.36 20.34
CA ALA A 57 6.25 11.38 19.28
C ALA A 57 7.31 10.28 19.25
N ASP A 58 8.59 10.61 19.44
CA ASP A 58 9.68 9.65 19.50
C ASP A 58 9.52 8.68 20.69
N GLU A 59 9.15 9.19 21.86
CA GLU A 59 8.82 8.36 23.03
C GLU A 59 7.64 7.41 22.76
N LEU A 60 6.59 7.90 22.09
CA LEU A 60 5.42 7.10 21.73
C LEU A 60 5.76 6.02 20.71
N PHE A 61 6.61 6.31 19.72
CA PHE A 61 7.11 5.30 18.79
C PHE A 61 7.92 4.21 19.49
N ALA A 62 8.80 4.58 20.42
CA ALA A 62 9.57 3.61 21.20
C ALA A 62 8.65 2.70 22.02
N GLY A 63 7.65 3.27 22.71
CA GLY A 63 6.65 2.50 23.44
C GLY A 63 5.80 1.59 22.55
N PHE A 64 5.39 2.10 21.37
CA PHE A 64 4.65 1.32 20.38
C PHE A 64 5.46 0.12 19.87
N LEU A 65 6.74 0.31 19.54
CA LEU A 65 7.63 -0.75 19.09
C LEU A 65 7.83 -1.82 20.17
N GLN A 66 8.05 -1.41 21.42
CA GLN A 66 8.20 -2.34 22.54
C GLN A 66 6.93 -3.19 22.71
N ALA A 67 5.75 -2.55 22.74
CA ALA A 67 4.47 -3.26 22.85
C ALA A 67 4.22 -4.21 21.67
N CYS A 68 4.56 -3.79 20.44
CA CYS A 68 4.50 -4.66 19.27
C CYS A 68 5.40 -5.89 19.43
N SER A 69 6.66 -5.68 19.80
CA SER A 69 7.63 -6.77 19.99
C SER A 69 7.18 -7.75 21.07
N ASP A 70 6.69 -7.25 22.21
CA ASP A 70 6.21 -8.07 23.32
C ASP A 70 5.02 -8.96 22.93
N GLU A 71 4.19 -8.49 21.99
CA GLU A 71 3.06 -9.23 21.46
C GLU A 71 3.38 -10.07 20.21
N GLY A 72 4.64 -10.09 19.78
CA GLY A 72 5.14 -10.86 18.64
C GLY A 72 4.90 -10.22 17.27
N TYR A 73 4.63 -8.91 17.22
CA TYR A 73 4.60 -8.15 15.98
C TYR A 73 6.01 -7.72 15.59
N ALA A 74 6.32 -7.79 14.29
CA ALA A 74 7.58 -7.35 13.72
C ALA A 74 7.39 -6.70 12.35
N GLU A 75 8.34 -5.88 11.91
CA GLU A 75 8.38 -5.41 10.53
C GLU A 75 8.67 -6.58 9.58
N ILE A 76 8.07 -6.55 8.39
CA ILE A 76 8.38 -7.50 7.32
C ILE A 76 9.37 -6.80 6.39
N GLN A 77 10.55 -7.41 6.21
CA GLN A 77 11.56 -6.88 5.30
C GLN A 77 11.05 -6.90 3.86
N ASP A 78 11.55 -6.00 3.02
CA ASP A 78 11.07 -5.88 1.64
C ASP A 78 11.24 -7.17 0.84
N GLU A 79 12.34 -7.90 1.05
CA GLU A 79 12.60 -9.22 0.45
C GLU A 79 11.59 -10.31 0.78
N ASP A 80 10.88 -10.19 1.90
CA ASP A 80 9.83 -11.11 2.32
C ASP A 80 8.44 -10.71 1.80
N GLN A 81 8.36 -9.60 1.06
CA GLN A 81 7.14 -9.10 0.44
C GLN A 81 7.06 -9.47 -1.04
N SER A 82 5.93 -9.11 -1.67
CA SER A 82 5.69 -9.35 -3.09
C SER A 82 5.27 -8.07 -3.79
N TRP A 83 5.64 -7.95 -5.06
CA TRP A 83 5.13 -6.90 -5.93
C TRP A 83 3.72 -7.24 -6.40
N VAL A 84 2.83 -6.26 -6.32
CA VAL A 84 1.57 -6.20 -7.07
C VAL A 84 1.66 -5.03 -8.03
N ILE A 85 1.56 -5.30 -9.33
CA ILE A 85 1.64 -4.29 -10.38
C ILE A 85 0.25 -4.04 -10.95
N VAL A 86 -0.23 -2.81 -10.82
CA VAL A 86 -1.43 -2.33 -11.50
C VAL A 86 -0.99 -1.66 -12.79
N GLN A 87 -1.52 -2.10 -13.92
CA GLN A 87 -1.18 -1.55 -15.23
C GLN A 87 -2.40 -1.05 -15.97
N TYR A 88 -2.34 0.18 -16.47
CA TYR A 88 -3.35 0.75 -17.35
C TYR A 88 -2.86 0.77 -18.79
N SER A 89 -3.67 0.24 -19.71
CA SER A 89 -3.44 0.42 -21.15
C SER A 89 -3.77 1.85 -21.58
N LEU A 90 -2.78 2.55 -22.14
CA LEU A 90 -2.90 3.92 -22.61
C LEU A 90 -2.97 3.99 -24.14
N LYS A 91 -3.44 5.12 -24.66
CA LYS A 91 -3.38 5.43 -26.10
C LYS A 91 -2.07 6.13 -26.48
N SER A 92 -1.50 6.90 -25.56
CA SER A 92 -0.28 7.67 -25.74
C SER A 92 0.95 6.80 -25.61
N ALA A 93 2.05 7.16 -26.28
CA ALA A 93 3.31 6.43 -26.12
C ALA A 93 4.06 6.84 -24.85
N THR A 94 3.98 8.11 -24.45
CA THR A 94 4.83 8.72 -23.41
C THR A 94 4.05 9.36 -22.25
N GLY A 95 2.73 9.17 -22.20
CA GLY A 95 1.86 9.80 -21.20
C GLY A 95 1.48 11.24 -21.53
N THR A 96 0.18 11.49 -21.64
CA THR A 96 -0.42 12.83 -21.75
C THR A 96 -0.67 13.44 -20.37
N GLU A 97 -1.07 14.71 -20.31
CA GLU A 97 -1.55 15.33 -19.07
C GLU A 97 -2.75 14.57 -18.47
N ARG A 98 -3.65 14.07 -19.31
CA ARG A 98 -4.76 13.21 -18.87
C ARG A 98 -4.27 11.91 -18.26
N ASP A 99 -3.20 11.31 -18.80
CA ASP A 99 -2.63 10.08 -18.27
C ASP A 99 -1.91 10.34 -16.93
N ARG A 100 -1.26 11.51 -16.77
CA ARG A 100 -0.69 11.96 -15.48
C ARG A 100 -1.77 12.23 -14.42
N TYR A 101 -2.92 12.77 -14.83
CA TYR A 101 -4.06 12.90 -13.93
C TYR A 101 -4.60 11.53 -13.48
N LEU A 102 -4.69 10.56 -14.40
CA LEU A 102 -5.04 9.17 -14.08
C LEU A 102 -4.04 8.57 -13.07
N GLU A 103 -2.74 8.71 -13.31
CA GLU A 103 -1.70 8.24 -12.40
C GLU A 103 -1.87 8.82 -11.00
N LYS A 104 -1.95 10.15 -10.88
CA LYS A 104 -2.11 10.82 -9.58
C LYS A 104 -3.34 10.30 -8.83
N LYS A 105 -4.49 10.29 -9.51
CA LYS A 105 -5.76 9.83 -8.92
C LYS A 105 -5.71 8.36 -8.51
N ALA A 106 -5.08 7.49 -9.31
CA ALA A 106 -4.94 6.08 -9.00
C ALA A 106 -4.02 5.86 -7.81
N LYS A 107 -2.87 6.54 -7.75
CA LYS A 107 -1.93 6.44 -6.62
C LYS A 107 -2.58 6.92 -5.33
N GLU A 108 -3.22 8.08 -5.32
CA GLU A 108 -3.90 8.62 -4.14
C GLU A 108 -4.97 7.65 -3.61
N ALA A 109 -5.81 7.12 -4.50
CA ALA A 109 -6.84 6.16 -4.13
C ALA A 109 -6.24 4.85 -3.57
N LEU A 110 -5.21 4.31 -4.23
CA LEU A 110 -4.54 3.08 -3.81
C LEU A 110 -3.81 3.25 -2.48
N THR A 111 -3.02 4.32 -2.32
CA THR A 111 -2.29 4.62 -1.08
C THR A 111 -3.26 4.66 0.11
N GLY A 112 -4.34 5.44 0.01
CA GLY A 112 -5.32 5.51 1.09
C GLY A 112 -6.01 4.17 1.33
N HIS A 113 -6.50 3.51 0.29
CA HIS A 113 -7.29 2.28 0.44
C HIS A 113 -6.48 1.11 1.03
N LEU A 114 -5.20 1.01 0.67
CA LEU A 114 -4.30 -0.05 1.14
C LEU A 114 -3.78 0.23 2.55
N ALA A 115 -3.47 1.48 2.89
CA ALA A 115 -2.99 1.87 4.21
C ALA A 115 -3.97 1.46 5.32
N TRP A 116 -5.26 1.80 5.15
CA TRP A 116 -6.31 1.44 6.11
C TRP A 116 -6.56 -0.06 6.26
N ARG A 117 -5.91 -0.91 5.44
CA ARG A 117 -6.06 -2.37 5.43
C ARG A 117 -4.75 -3.11 5.71
N GLY A 118 -3.66 -2.40 5.99
CA GLY A 118 -2.34 -2.99 6.20
C GLY A 118 -1.80 -3.73 4.97
N LEU A 119 -2.27 -3.37 3.77
CA LEU A 119 -1.97 -4.09 2.52
C LEU A 119 -0.73 -3.57 1.79
N GLY A 120 0.17 -2.89 2.50
CA GLY A 120 1.43 -2.38 1.96
C GLY A 120 1.32 -0.98 1.37
N THR A 121 2.25 -0.64 0.49
CA THR A 121 2.53 0.74 0.05
C THR A 121 2.69 0.84 -1.45
N VAL A 122 2.30 1.98 -2.01
CA VAL A 122 2.56 2.33 -3.41
C VAL A 122 3.99 2.88 -3.49
N GLU A 123 4.92 2.07 -4.01
CA GLU A 123 6.35 2.40 -4.03
C GLU A 123 6.73 3.27 -5.22
N SER A 124 6.19 2.98 -6.40
CA SER A 124 6.57 3.70 -7.62
C SER A 124 5.50 3.63 -8.71
N SER A 125 5.65 4.51 -9.68
CA SER A 125 4.89 4.50 -10.91
C SER A 125 5.75 5.00 -12.08
N ASP A 126 5.46 4.52 -13.27
CA ASP A 126 6.11 4.98 -14.51
C ASP A 126 5.20 4.83 -15.72
N PHE A 127 5.55 5.59 -16.76
CA PHE A 127 5.00 5.42 -18.10
C PHE A 127 5.97 4.61 -18.96
N ALA A 128 5.47 3.50 -19.47
CA ALA A 128 6.10 2.76 -20.55
C ALA A 128 5.29 2.96 -21.85
N PRO A 129 5.81 2.58 -23.03
CA PRO A 129 5.07 2.67 -24.28
C PRO A 129 3.64 2.13 -24.17
N ARG A 130 2.67 3.07 -24.19
CA ARG A 130 1.23 2.78 -24.11
C ARG A 130 0.77 2.14 -22.80
N LYS A 131 1.50 2.34 -21.71
CA LYS A 131 1.21 1.75 -20.40
C LYS A 131 1.53 2.71 -19.27
N LEU A 132 0.72 2.68 -18.22
CA LEU A 132 1.06 3.22 -16.90
C LEU A 132 1.22 2.03 -15.95
N ASN A 133 2.37 1.91 -15.31
CA ASN A 133 2.66 0.91 -14.28
C ASN A 133 2.60 1.58 -12.90
N ILE A 134 1.93 0.95 -11.94
CA ILE A 134 1.94 1.33 -10.52
C ILE A 134 2.36 0.10 -9.73
N ARG A 135 3.45 0.20 -8.98
CA ARG A 135 4.03 -0.91 -8.20
C ARG A 135 3.69 -0.73 -6.73
N ILE A 136 3.12 -1.79 -6.16
CA ILE A 136 2.75 -1.88 -4.76
C ILE A 136 3.60 -2.99 -4.14
N LEU A 137 4.26 -2.70 -3.04
CA LEU A 137 4.93 -3.71 -2.23
C LEU A 137 3.97 -4.14 -1.12
N THR A 138 3.78 -5.44 -0.93
CA THR A 138 2.78 -5.95 0.01
C THR A 138 3.16 -7.30 0.62
N PRO A 139 2.85 -7.53 1.91
CA PRO A 139 3.00 -8.85 2.52
C PRO A 139 1.89 -9.84 2.13
N ALA A 140 0.82 -9.37 1.49
CA ALA A 140 -0.37 -10.18 1.21
C ALA A 140 -0.89 -9.97 -0.23
N PRO A 141 -0.16 -10.41 -1.28
CA PRO A 141 -0.46 -10.07 -2.67
C PRO A 141 -1.86 -10.50 -3.12
N LYS A 142 -2.37 -11.64 -2.66
CA LYS A 142 -3.74 -12.09 -3.00
C LYS A 142 -4.81 -11.16 -2.44
N LEU A 143 -4.66 -10.71 -1.20
CA LEU A 143 -5.60 -9.78 -0.56
C LEU A 143 -5.48 -8.38 -1.18
N ALA A 144 -4.27 -7.93 -1.48
CA ALA A 144 -4.03 -6.67 -2.16
C ALA A 144 -4.70 -6.64 -3.54
N VAL A 145 -4.58 -7.70 -4.35
CA VAL A 145 -5.28 -7.80 -5.65
C VAL A 145 -6.80 -7.67 -5.50
N ALA A 146 -7.40 -8.24 -4.47
CA ALA A 146 -8.83 -8.10 -4.21
C ALA A 146 -9.20 -6.66 -3.81
N ALA A 147 -8.45 -6.06 -2.89
CA ALA A 147 -8.67 -4.68 -2.44
C ALA A 147 -8.49 -3.66 -3.57
N ILE A 148 -7.46 -3.80 -4.40
CA ILE A 148 -7.22 -2.96 -5.58
C ILE A 148 -8.45 -2.97 -6.50
N LYS A 149 -9.02 -4.15 -6.78
CA LYS A 149 -10.19 -4.25 -7.65
C LYS A 149 -11.41 -3.49 -7.08
N THR A 150 -11.56 -3.46 -5.76
CA THR A 150 -12.61 -2.69 -5.08
C THR A 150 -12.29 -1.19 -5.14
N CYS A 151 -11.10 -0.80 -4.71
CA CYS A 151 -10.59 0.57 -4.72
C CYS A 151 -10.77 1.27 -6.07
N ILE A 152 -10.35 0.62 -7.16
CA ILE A 152 -10.41 1.19 -8.51
C ILE A 152 -11.86 1.44 -8.96
N ARG A 153 -12.80 0.56 -8.56
CA ARG A 153 -14.23 0.77 -8.86
C ARG A 153 -14.82 1.91 -8.03
N GLU A 154 -14.51 1.96 -6.74
CA GLU A 154 -14.96 3.03 -5.83
C GLU A 154 -14.43 4.40 -6.29
N ALA A 155 -13.17 4.46 -6.73
CA ALA A 155 -12.55 5.66 -7.28
C ALA A 155 -13.07 6.06 -8.67
N LYS A 156 -13.97 5.27 -9.26
CA LYS A 156 -14.52 5.43 -10.63
C LYS A 156 -13.41 5.55 -11.68
N LEU A 157 -12.37 4.73 -11.55
CA LEU A 157 -11.29 4.59 -12.53
C LEU A 157 -11.64 3.49 -13.54
N ASP A 158 -11.08 3.55 -14.75
CA ASP A 158 -11.45 2.65 -15.84
C ASP A 158 -10.96 1.22 -15.59
N PHE A 159 -11.82 0.42 -14.96
CA PHE A 159 -11.57 -0.98 -14.65
C PHE A 159 -11.33 -1.84 -15.90
N THR A 160 -11.84 -1.45 -17.08
CA THR A 160 -11.73 -2.24 -18.32
C THR A 160 -10.35 -2.14 -18.97
N LYS A 161 -9.59 -1.09 -18.65
CA LYS A 161 -8.23 -0.85 -19.13
C LYS A 161 -7.16 -1.33 -18.15
N MET A 162 -7.57 -1.77 -16.97
CA MET A 162 -6.69 -2.22 -15.91
C MET A 162 -6.35 -3.70 -16.07
N SER A 163 -5.06 -4.01 -15.91
CA SER A 163 -4.57 -5.36 -15.63
C SER A 163 -3.83 -5.35 -14.29
N ILE A 164 -3.80 -6.50 -13.62
CA ILE A 164 -3.07 -6.67 -12.36
C ILE A 164 -2.18 -7.89 -12.50
N GLY A 165 -0.92 -7.74 -12.12
CA GLY A 165 0.05 -8.81 -12.04
C GLY A 165 0.71 -8.88 -10.66
N THR A 166 1.31 -10.01 -10.35
CA THR A 166 2.10 -10.24 -9.14
C THR A 166 3.49 -10.73 -9.51
N ALA A 167 4.51 -10.34 -8.76
CA ALA A 167 5.88 -10.82 -8.94
C ALA A 167 6.60 -10.92 -7.60
N ASP A 168 7.61 -11.80 -7.51
CA ASP A 168 8.47 -11.91 -6.33
C ASP A 168 9.34 -10.65 -6.20
N TYR A 169 9.69 -10.25 -4.96
CA TYR A 169 10.47 -9.05 -4.69
C TYR A 169 11.75 -8.96 -5.55
N ALA A 170 12.51 -10.07 -5.60
CA ALA A 170 13.79 -10.15 -6.30
C ALA A 170 13.66 -10.12 -7.84
N THR A 171 12.48 -10.38 -8.41
CA THR A 171 12.29 -10.45 -9.86
C THR A 171 11.03 -9.71 -10.32
N PRO A 172 10.95 -8.38 -10.18
CA PRO A 172 9.76 -7.59 -10.48
C PRO A 172 9.29 -7.68 -11.94
N GLY A 173 10.17 -8.05 -12.87
CA GLY A 173 9.84 -8.26 -14.28
C GLY A 173 9.18 -9.62 -14.60
N LYS A 174 9.25 -10.61 -13.71
CA LYS A 174 8.63 -11.93 -13.89
C LYS A 174 7.17 -11.91 -13.45
N ILE A 175 6.36 -11.14 -14.18
CA ILE A 175 4.97 -10.85 -13.79
C ILE A 175 4.06 -12.03 -14.11
N LYS A 176 3.39 -12.55 -13.08
CA LYS A 176 2.24 -13.43 -13.22
C LYS A 176 0.97 -12.59 -13.27
N SER A 177 0.34 -12.52 -14.44
CA SER A 177 -0.94 -11.82 -14.63
C SER A 177 -2.07 -12.54 -13.87
N VAL A 178 -2.87 -11.78 -13.13
CA VAL A 178 -3.99 -12.27 -12.28
C VAL A 178 -5.31 -11.55 -12.54
N HIS A 179 -5.29 -10.50 -13.38
CA HIS A 179 -6.50 -9.79 -13.84
C HIS A 179 -6.23 -9.10 -15.18
N PRO A 180 -7.16 -9.13 -16.16
CA PRO A 180 -8.44 -9.86 -16.16
C PRO A 180 -8.26 -11.39 -16.28
N MET A 181 -9.36 -12.13 -16.18
CA MET A 181 -9.40 -13.57 -16.49
C MET A 181 -10.10 -13.77 -17.86
N PRO A 182 -9.54 -14.58 -18.78
CA PRO A 182 -8.26 -15.28 -18.69
C PRO A 182 -7.05 -14.31 -18.66
N PRO A 183 -5.93 -14.70 -18.02
CA PRO A 183 -4.76 -13.84 -17.89
C PRO A 183 -4.21 -13.41 -19.26
N LYS A 184 -3.86 -12.13 -19.37
CA LYS A 184 -3.14 -11.60 -20.54
C LYS A 184 -1.66 -11.44 -20.21
N PRO A 185 -0.74 -11.65 -21.18
CA PRO A 185 0.67 -11.34 -20.99
C PRO A 185 0.85 -9.90 -20.49
N MET A 186 1.74 -9.74 -19.51
CA MET A 186 2.01 -8.45 -18.89
C MET A 186 3.52 -8.26 -18.81
N THR A 187 3.99 -7.08 -19.22
CA THR A 187 5.39 -6.65 -19.21
C THR A 187 5.45 -5.23 -18.67
N LEU A 188 6.58 -4.85 -18.07
CA LEU A 188 6.81 -3.47 -17.63
C LEU A 188 7.13 -2.54 -18.80
N ASP A 189 7.81 -3.06 -19.83
CA ASP A 189 8.16 -2.36 -21.07
C ASP A 189 7.02 -2.33 -22.09
#